data_AF-A0AAJ6MS00-F1
#
_entry.id   AF-A0AAJ6MS00-F1
#
_cell.length_a   1.000
_cell.length_b   1.000
_cell.length_c   1.000
_cell.angle_alpha   90.00
_cell.angle_beta   90.00
_cell.angle_gamma   90.00
#
_symmetry.space_group_name_H-M   'P 1'
#
loop_
_entity.id
_entity.type
_entity.pdbx_description
1 polymer ?
#
loop_
_entity_poly.entity_id
_entity_poly.type
_entity_poly.pdbx_seq_one_letter_code
_entity_poly.pdbx_strand_id
1 'polypeptide(L)'
;MAEVVFIFSLSPARKNAPMTHPDDVIASRVLHLLEQRAVGTSICPSEVARSLEQDEPAWRALMPEVRRVARALAAAEIIDLTQGDDRLNPDKEPEGPIRLRRGAHFKHP
;
A
#
# COMPACT_ATOMS: atom_id res chain seq x y z
N MET A 1 -24.05 -31.38 22.43
CA MET A 1 -24.77 -30.49 21.48
C MET A 1 -25.23 -29.29 22.30
N ALA A 2 -24.92 -28.02 22.04
CA ALA A 2 -24.23 -27.34 20.94
C ALA A 2 -23.57 -26.05 21.48
N GLU A 3 -22.88 -25.35 20.59
CA GLU A 3 -21.74 -24.43 20.74
C GLU A 3 -21.89 -23.14 21.58
N VAL A 4 -20.77 -22.83 22.23
CA VAL A 4 -20.10 -21.53 22.34
C VAL A 4 -20.66 -20.43 21.43
N VAL A 5 -21.32 -19.43 22.00
CA VAL A 5 -21.51 -18.12 21.35
C VAL A 5 -20.44 -17.19 21.88
N PHE A 6 -19.26 -17.23 21.25
CA PHE A 6 -18.29 -16.14 21.31
C PHE A 6 -18.93 -14.96 20.57
N ILE A 7 -19.65 -14.10 21.28
CA ILE A 7 -20.07 -12.81 20.73
C ILE A 7 -18.81 -11.98 20.62
N PHE A 8 -18.15 -12.12 19.47
CA PHE A 8 -17.11 -11.22 19.00
C PHE A 8 -17.66 -9.80 19.16
N SER A 9 -16.95 -9.00 19.95
CA SER A 9 -17.15 -7.56 20.06
C SER A 9 -17.30 -6.99 18.66
N LEU A 10 -18.53 -6.64 18.27
CA LEU A 10 -18.77 -5.68 17.21
C LEU A 10 -18.28 -4.34 17.74
N SER A 11 -16.98 -4.09 17.64
CA SER A 11 -16.46 -2.74 17.71
C SER A 11 -17.14 -1.98 16.59
N PRO A 12 -17.94 -0.92 16.87
CA PRO A 12 -18.46 -0.08 15.81
C PRO A 12 -17.25 0.44 15.05
N ALA A 13 -17.24 0.22 13.72
CA ALA A 13 -16.22 0.76 12.83
C ALA A 13 -15.88 2.19 13.27
N ARG A 14 -14.60 2.43 13.59
CA ARG A 14 -14.11 3.77 13.97
C ARG A 14 -14.35 4.68 12.77
N LYS A 15 -15.50 5.33 12.76
CA LYS A 15 -16.05 6.07 11.63
C LYS A 15 -15.30 7.35 11.28
N ASN A 16 -14.03 7.50 11.67
CA ASN A 16 -13.14 8.61 11.27
C ASN A 16 -11.66 8.51 11.74
N ALA A 17 -11.16 7.34 12.17
CA ALA A 17 -9.72 7.21 12.41
C ALA A 17 -9.07 6.65 11.14
N PRO A 18 -7.99 7.26 10.60
CA PRO A 18 -7.24 6.63 9.52
C PRO A 18 -6.79 5.25 10.00
N MET A 19 -6.95 4.24 9.16
CA MET A 19 -6.41 2.93 9.47
C MET A 19 -4.91 2.99 9.19
N THR A 20 -4.10 2.64 10.19
CA THR A 20 -2.66 2.87 10.15
C THR A 20 -1.90 1.56 10.34
N HIS A 21 -0.93 1.32 9.47
CA HIS A 21 0.23 0.47 9.75
C HIS A 21 1.45 1.37 9.94
N PRO A 22 2.49 0.94 10.67
CA PRO A 22 3.78 1.64 10.69
C PRO A 22 4.35 1.84 9.27
N ASP A 23 5.00 2.98 9.05
CA ASP A 23 5.54 3.34 7.72
C ASP A 23 6.53 2.30 7.19
N ASP A 24 7.36 1.74 8.07
CA ASP A 24 8.32 0.69 7.75
C ASP A 24 7.62 -0.61 7.31
N VAL A 25 6.51 -0.99 7.94
CA VAL A 25 5.70 -2.14 7.52
C VAL A 25 5.14 -1.96 6.11
N ILE A 26 4.57 -0.77 5.83
CA ILE A 26 4.05 -0.46 4.49
C ILE A 26 5.19 -0.44 3.46
N ALA A 27 6.31 0.20 3.79
CA ALA A 27 7.46 0.29 2.91
C ALA A 27 8.04 -1.09 2.59
N SER A 28 8.30 -1.91 3.60
CA SER A 28 8.77 -3.29 3.42
C SER A 28 7.82 -4.10 2.55
N ARG A 29 6.51 -3.91 2.70
CA ARG A 29 5.53 -4.62 1.88
C ARG A 29 5.56 -4.19 0.41
N VAL A 30 5.69 -2.88 0.14
CA VAL A 30 5.87 -2.36 -1.23
C VAL A 30 7.12 -2.98 -1.87
N LEU A 31 8.25 -2.96 -1.18
CA LEU A 31 9.51 -3.48 -1.70
C LEU A 31 9.45 -4.99 -1.97
N HIS A 32 8.90 -5.76 -1.03
CA HIS A 32 8.75 -7.20 -1.17
C HIS A 32 7.85 -7.60 -2.35
N LEU A 33 6.72 -6.91 -2.54
CA LEU A 33 5.85 -7.17 -3.69
C LEU A 33 6.53 -6.80 -5.01
N LEU A 34 7.27 -5.69 -5.06
CA LEU A 34 8.03 -5.30 -6.25
C LEU A 34 9.18 -6.27 -6.55
N GLU A 35 9.78 -6.88 -5.54
CA GLU A 35 10.83 -7.89 -5.65
C GLU A 35 10.34 -9.20 -6.26
N GLN A 36 9.14 -9.64 -5.90
CA GLN A 36 8.51 -10.85 -6.46
C GLN A 36 8.09 -10.70 -7.93
N ARG A 37 8.02 -9.47 -8.42
CA ARG A 37 7.59 -9.13 -9.77
C ARG A 37 8.77 -9.21 -10.76
N ALA A 38 8.50 -9.50 -12.02
CA ALA A 38 9.54 -9.45 -13.05
C ALA A 38 10.05 -8.01 -13.23
N VAL A 39 11.31 -7.85 -13.63
CA VAL A 39 11.91 -6.53 -13.90
C VAL A 39 11.05 -5.79 -14.93
N GLY A 40 10.80 -4.50 -14.69
CA GLY A 40 9.98 -3.64 -15.57
C GLY A 40 8.46 -3.77 -15.36
N THR A 41 7.99 -4.71 -14.53
CA THR A 41 6.57 -4.80 -14.18
C THR A 41 6.23 -3.92 -12.97
N SER A 42 4.94 -3.78 -12.67
CA SER A 42 4.45 -2.86 -11.64
C SER A 42 3.39 -3.48 -10.75
N ILE A 43 3.18 -2.91 -9.57
CA ILE A 43 2.05 -3.17 -8.67
C ILE A 43 1.19 -1.90 -8.54
N CYS A 44 0.07 -1.99 -7.82
CA CYS A 44 -0.75 -0.82 -7.47
C CYS A 44 -0.94 -0.66 -5.95
N PRO A 45 -1.33 0.52 -5.44
CA PRO A 45 -1.52 0.72 -4.00
C PRO A 45 -2.55 -0.22 -3.36
N SER A 46 -3.61 -0.60 -4.07
CA SER A 46 -4.62 -1.52 -3.53
C SER A 46 -4.11 -2.95 -3.40
N GLU A 47 -3.15 -3.38 -4.21
CA GLU A 47 -2.48 -4.68 -4.06
C GLU A 47 -1.67 -4.72 -2.77
N VAL A 48 -0.91 -3.66 -2.49
CA VAL A 48 -0.17 -3.48 -1.23
C VAL A 48 -1.15 -3.50 -0.05
N ALA A 49 -2.23 -2.71 -0.12
CA ALA A 49 -3.21 -2.63 0.97
C ALA A 49 -3.88 -3.99 1.26
N ARG A 50 -4.33 -4.71 0.21
CA ARG A 50 -4.95 -6.05 0.35
C ARG A 50 -4.00 -7.10 0.90
N SER A 51 -2.70 -6.90 0.71
CA SER A 51 -1.69 -7.81 1.25
C SER A 51 -1.44 -7.59 2.75
N LEU A 52 -1.84 -6.45 3.30
CA LEU A 52 -1.72 -6.11 4.73
C LEU A 52 -3.03 -6.36 5.47
N GLU A 53 -4.17 -6.14 4.82
CA GLU A 53 -5.51 -6.29 5.41
C GLU A 53 -6.44 -7.09 4.48
N GLN A 54 -7.15 -8.06 5.06
CA GLN A 54 -8.05 -8.94 4.32
C GLN A 54 -9.48 -8.37 4.22
N ASP A 55 -9.92 -7.61 5.22
CA ASP A 55 -11.24 -7.00 5.24
C ASP A 55 -11.32 -5.83 4.24
N GLU A 56 -12.41 -5.78 3.48
CA GLU A 56 -12.56 -4.84 2.37
C GLU A 56 -12.65 -3.37 2.81
N PRO A 57 -13.50 -3.02 3.79
CA PRO A 57 -13.46 -1.72 4.45
C PRO A 57 -12.07 -1.36 4.99
N ALA A 58 -11.38 -2.31 5.61
CA ALA A 58 -10.04 -2.10 6.16
C ALA A 58 -9.03 -1.71 5.07
N TRP A 59 -8.77 -2.55 4.06
CA TRP A 59 -7.72 -2.25 3.07
C TRP A 59 -8.01 -0.98 2.27
N ARG A 60 -9.29 -0.62 2.04
CA ARG A 60 -9.65 0.66 1.43
C ARG A 60 -9.27 1.84 2.31
N ALA A 61 -9.49 1.74 3.63
CA ALA A 61 -9.08 2.77 4.58
C ALA A 61 -7.55 2.93 4.68
N LEU A 62 -6.76 1.91 4.30
CA LEU A 62 -5.28 2.00 4.26
C LEU A 62 -4.73 2.76 3.06
N MET A 63 -5.50 2.86 1.96
CA MET A 63 -4.97 3.35 0.69
C MET A 63 -4.30 4.73 0.75
N PRO A 64 -4.82 5.72 1.51
CA PRO A 64 -4.15 7.02 1.66
C PRO A 64 -2.74 6.89 2.26
N GLU A 65 -2.56 6.04 3.27
CA GLU A 65 -1.25 5.80 3.90
C GLU A 65 -0.29 5.06 2.96
N VAL A 66 -0.79 4.07 2.21
CA VAL A 66 0.02 3.40 1.18
C VAL A 66 0.53 4.39 0.13
N ARG A 67 -0.34 5.31 -0.35
CA ARG A 67 0.04 6.34 -1.30
C ARG A 67 1.09 7.29 -0.72
N ARG A 68 0.91 7.72 0.53
CA ARG A 68 1.86 8.58 1.24
C ARG A 68 3.24 7.93 1.36
N VAL A 69 3.30 6.68 1.83
CA VAL A 69 4.57 5.94 1.97
C VAL A 69 5.21 5.67 0.60
N ALA A 70 4.41 5.30 -0.41
CA ALA A 70 4.91 5.09 -1.77
C ALA A 70 5.52 6.38 -2.35
N ARG A 71 4.92 7.55 -2.10
CA ARG A 71 5.50 8.84 -2.48
C ARG A 71 6.81 9.13 -1.75
N ALA A 72 6.91 8.82 -0.46
CA ALA A 72 8.16 8.97 0.28
C ALA A 72 9.29 8.08 -0.29
N LEU A 73 8.98 6.83 -0.64
CA LEU A 73 9.92 5.94 -1.32
C LEU A 73 10.32 6.45 -2.71
N ALA A 74 9.38 7.07 -3.43
CA ALA A 74 9.65 7.64 -4.74
C ALA A 74 10.50 8.92 -4.68
N ALA A 75 10.30 9.75 -3.65
CA ALA A 75 11.17 10.90 -3.37
C ALA A 75 12.61 10.48 -3.06
N ALA A 76 12.81 9.28 -2.48
CA ALA A 76 14.12 8.67 -2.27
C ALA A 76 14.66 7.91 -3.50
N GLU A 77 13.94 7.93 -4.62
CA GLU A 77 14.26 7.22 -5.87
C GLU A 77 14.36 5.68 -5.72
N ILE A 78 13.81 5.13 -4.64
CA ILE A 78 13.78 3.68 -4.38
C ILE A 78 12.73 3.02 -5.29
N ILE A 79 11.59 3.68 -5.49
CA ILE A 79 10.54 3.24 -6.41
C ILE A 79 10.20 4.37 -7.38
N ASP A 80 9.51 4.04 -8.47
CA ASP A 80 8.90 5.00 -9.38
C ASP A 80 7.38 4.95 -9.28
N LEU A 81 6.76 6.13 -9.25
CA LEU A 81 5.32 6.29 -9.43
C LEU A 81 5.02 6.61 -10.88
N THR A 82 4.07 5.90 -11.49
CA THR A 82 3.64 6.19 -12.86
C THR A 82 2.13 6.18 -13.01
N GLN A 83 1.63 6.93 -14.00
CA GLN A 83 0.26 6.84 -14.49
C GLN A 83 0.32 6.61 -16.00
N GLY A 84 -0.08 5.41 -16.44
CA GLY A 84 0.28 4.94 -17.77
C GLY A 84 1.80 4.80 -17.90
N ASP A 85 2.36 5.44 -18.92
CA ASP A 85 3.80 5.44 -19.20
C ASP A 85 4.53 6.63 -18.55
N ASP A 86 3.81 7.62 -18.03
CA ASP A 86 4.38 8.83 -17.48
C ASP A 86 4.84 8.66 -16.02
N ARG A 87 6.10 9.00 -15.75
CA ARG A 87 6.64 9.09 -14.39
C ARG A 87 6.09 10.33 -13.69
N LEU A 88 5.56 10.15 -12.48
CA LEU A 88 4.92 11.19 -11.69
C LEU A 88 5.93 11.87 -10.76
N ASN A 89 5.70 13.16 -10.46
CA ASN A 89 6.46 13.89 -9.44
C ASN A 89 6.02 13.43 -8.04
N PRO A 90 6.92 12.90 -7.18
CA PRO A 90 6.58 12.42 -5.84
C PRO A 90 6.13 13.52 -4.86
N ASP A 91 6.44 14.79 -5.12
CA ASP A 91 6.05 15.93 -4.28
C ASP A 91 4.57 16.30 -4.43
N LYS A 92 3.90 15.80 -5.48
CA LYS A 92 2.49 16.04 -5.75
C LYS A 92 1.67 14.78 -5.49
N GLU A 93 0.54 14.92 -4.81
CA GLU A 93 -0.39 13.81 -4.64
C GLU A 93 -1.06 13.53 -6.00
N PRO A 94 -0.91 12.32 -6.55
CA PRO A 94 -1.47 12.00 -7.86
C PRO A 94 -2.96 11.66 -7.77
N GLU A 95 -3.74 12.26 -8.67
CA GLU A 95 -5.15 11.98 -8.83
C GLU A 95 -5.36 10.70 -9.64
N GLY A 96 -6.21 9.79 -9.15
CA GLY A 96 -6.57 8.58 -9.88
C GLY A 96 -5.59 7.41 -9.73
N PRO A 97 -5.67 6.40 -10.62
CA PRO A 97 -4.90 5.17 -10.51
C PRO A 97 -3.40 5.39 -10.79
N ILE A 98 -2.56 4.90 -9.88
CA ILE A 98 -1.10 4.93 -10.01
C ILE A 98 -0.52 3.52 -9.98
N ARG A 99 0.66 3.37 -10.59
CA ARG A 99 1.48 2.15 -10.58
C ARG A 99 2.78 2.43 -9.82
N LEU A 100 3.25 1.42 -9.09
CA LEU A 100 4.54 1.43 -8.41
C LEU A 100 5.49 0.53 -9.20
N ARG A 101 6.70 1.01 -9.51
CA ARG A 101 7.76 0.30 -10.23
C ARG A 101 9.08 0.37 -9.45
N ARG A 102 10.04 -0.49 -9.77
CA ARG A 102 11.39 -0.42 -9.18
C ARG A 102 12.09 0.86 -9.70
N GLY A 103 12.62 1.67 -8.79
CA GLY A 103 13.35 2.90 -9.11
C GLY A 103 14.85 2.68 -9.20
N ALA A 104 15.60 3.76 -9.43
CA ALA A 104 17.06 3.73 -9.61
C ALA A 104 17.81 3.19 -8.37
N HIS A 105 17.29 3.44 -7.17
CA HIS A 105 17.88 2.99 -5.91
C HIS A 105 17.19 1.73 -5.35
N PHE A 106 16.42 1.01 -6.17
CA PHE A 106 15.82 -0.24 -5.75
C PHE A 106 16.91 -1.30 -5.53
N LYS A 107 17.23 -1.54 -4.25
CA LYS A 107 18.10 -2.64 -3.82
C LYS A 107 17.23 -3.78 -3.30
N HIS A 108 17.63 -5.01 -3.58
CA HIS A 108 17.07 -6.19 -2.93
C HIS A 108 17.27 -6.01 -1.41
N PRO A 109 16.22 -5.89 -0.58
CA PRO A 109 16.37 -5.87 0.86
C PRO A 109 17.06 -7.12 1.41
#